data_AF-A0A285J3X3-F1
#
_entry.id   AF-A0A285J3X3-F1
#
_cell.length_a   1.000
_cell.length_b   1.000
_cell.length_c   1.000
_cell.angle_alpha   90.00
_cell.angle_beta   90.00
_cell.angle_gamma   90.00
#
_symmetry.space_group_name_H-M   'P 1'
#
loop_
_entity.id
_entity.type
_entity.pdbx_description
1 polymer ?
#
loop_
_entity_poly.entity_id
_entity_poly.type
_entity_poly.pdbx_seq_one_letter_code
_entity_poly.pdbx_strand_id
1 'polypeptide(L)'
;MSGVWQLRRRDDGRVLADLVVTGADFPWLYARVDERAGLDEVRPFFAEELRLLERLDEDVGAWERAHDGVAAAVALRSPDDVDVPEFLIHLDGDEAWWRWSGGP
;
A
#
# COMPACT_ATOMS: atom_id res chain seq x y z
N MET A 1 -18.40 5.68 0.39
CA MET A 1 -17.46 4.85 -0.38
C MET A 1 -17.44 3.47 0.26
N SER A 2 -18.29 2.56 -0.19
CA SER A 2 -18.31 1.17 0.28
C SER A 2 -17.76 0.32 -0.86
N GLY A 3 -16.50 -0.09 -0.77
CA GLY A 3 -15.83 -0.83 -1.82
C GLY A 3 -14.52 -1.40 -1.32
N VAL A 4 -14.21 -2.62 -1.75
CA VAL A 4 -12.98 -3.32 -1.40
C VAL A 4 -11.92 -2.90 -2.40
N TRP A 5 -10.82 -2.34 -1.90
CA TRP A 5 -9.63 -2.08 -2.70
C TRP A 5 -8.79 -3.34 -2.80
N GLN A 6 -7.99 -3.47 -3.84
CA GLN A 6 -7.13 -4.65 -4.02
C GLN A 6 -5.67 -4.26 -4.07
N LEU A 7 -4.87 -4.91 -3.23
CA LEU A 7 -3.42 -4.94 -3.36
C LEU A 7 -3.06 -6.12 -4.26
N ARG A 8 -2.33 -5.85 -5.34
CA ARG A 8 -2.01 -6.85 -6.36
C ARG A 8 -0.50 -6.92 -6.57
N ARG A 9 0.02 -8.09 -6.88
CA ARG A 9 1.42 -8.24 -7.33
C ARG A 9 1.56 -7.62 -8.72
N ARG A 10 2.57 -6.78 -8.94
CA ARG A 10 2.79 -6.19 -10.27
C ARG A 10 3.16 -7.22 -11.33
N ASP A 11 3.94 -8.23 -10.95
CA ASP A 11 4.53 -9.20 -11.85
C ASP A 11 3.47 -10.05 -12.59
N ASP A 12 2.54 -10.68 -11.84
CA ASP A 12 1.52 -11.59 -12.39
C ASP A 12 0.07 -11.09 -12.20
N GLY A 13 -0.13 -9.94 -11.56
CA GLY A 13 -1.45 -9.37 -11.30
C GLY A 13 -2.26 -10.08 -10.22
N ARG A 14 -1.68 -11.04 -9.49
CA ARG A 14 -2.36 -11.78 -8.42
C ARG A 14 -2.83 -10.85 -7.30
N VAL A 15 -4.04 -11.07 -6.79
CA VAL A 15 -4.53 -10.36 -5.60
C VAL A 15 -3.83 -10.90 -4.35
N LEU A 16 -3.09 -10.02 -3.69
CA LEU A 16 -2.33 -10.30 -2.47
C LEU A 16 -3.13 -9.99 -1.22
N ALA A 17 -4.00 -8.99 -1.27
CA ALA A 17 -4.91 -8.65 -0.18
C ALA A 17 -6.12 -7.88 -0.69
N ASP A 18 -7.23 -8.05 0.01
CA ASP A 18 -8.36 -7.14 -0.03
C ASP A 18 -8.16 -6.07 1.07
N LEU A 19 -8.34 -4.79 0.73
CA LEU A 19 -8.24 -3.69 1.68
C LEU A 19 -9.65 -3.15 1.96
N VAL A 20 -10.17 -3.48 3.14
CA VAL A 20 -11.52 -3.11 3.58
C VAL A 20 -11.45 -1.77 4.30
N VAL A 21 -11.88 -0.70 3.62
CA VAL A 21 -11.80 0.67 4.15
C VAL A 21 -12.59 0.80 5.46
N THR A 22 -11.89 1.22 6.52
CA THR A 22 -12.44 1.46 7.86
C THR A 22 -12.65 2.94 8.14
N GLY A 23 -11.95 3.83 7.44
CA GLY A 23 -12.05 5.27 7.61
C GLY A 23 -11.26 6.07 6.58
N ALA A 24 -11.40 7.39 6.66
CA ALA A 24 -10.66 8.34 5.84
C ALA A 24 -10.34 9.58 6.67
N ASP A 25 -9.11 10.08 6.54
CA ASP A 25 -8.68 11.39 7.05
C ASP A 25 -7.78 12.03 6.01
N PHE A 26 -8.32 13.00 5.27
CA PHE A 26 -7.70 13.53 4.05
C PHE A 26 -6.22 13.94 4.32
N PRO A 27 -5.25 13.43 3.53
CA PRO A 27 -5.39 12.76 2.23
C PRO A 27 -5.46 11.21 2.28
N TRP A 28 -5.59 10.62 3.46
CA TRP A 28 -5.43 9.18 3.69
C TRP A 28 -6.75 8.42 3.74
N LEU A 29 -6.73 7.20 3.17
CA LEU A 29 -7.67 6.14 3.49
C LEU A 29 -7.01 5.16 4.47
N TYR A 30 -7.82 4.61 5.36
CA TYR A 30 -7.43 3.56 6.31
C TYR A 30 -8.27 2.32 6.03
N ALA A 31 -7.65 1.15 6.11
CA ALA A 31 -8.31 -0.12 5.90
C ALA A 31 -7.75 -1.22 6.78
N ARG A 32 -8.58 -2.24 6.97
CA ARG A 32 -8.15 -3.56 7.40
C ARG A 32 -7.68 -4.36 6.19
N VAL A 33 -6.57 -5.08 6.35
CA VAL A 33 -5.99 -5.99 5.36
C VAL A 33 -6.56 -7.39 5.57
N ASP A 34 -7.33 -7.86 4.61
CA ASP A 34 -7.72 -9.26 4.51
C ASP A 34 -6.73 -9.96 3.56
N GLU A 35 -5.74 -10.61 4.16
CA GLU A 35 -4.62 -11.21 3.45
C GLU A 35 -5.01 -12.41 2.57
N ARG A 36 -4.29 -12.56 1.46
CA ARG A 36 -4.39 -13.70 0.56
C ARG A 36 -3.01 -14.31 0.31
N ALA A 37 -3.01 -15.47 -0.34
CA ALA A 37 -1.78 -16.19 -0.66
C ALA A 37 -0.79 -15.32 -1.45
N GLY A 38 0.43 -15.19 -0.93
CA GLY A 38 1.52 -14.43 -1.54
C GLY A 38 1.80 -13.07 -0.91
N LEU A 39 0.96 -12.57 0.01
CA LEU A 39 1.23 -11.30 0.70
C LEU A 39 2.57 -11.33 1.46
N ASP A 40 2.91 -12.47 2.08
CA ASP A 40 4.17 -12.66 2.81
C ASP A 40 5.42 -12.42 1.96
N GLU A 41 5.32 -12.58 0.63
CA GLU A 41 6.43 -12.32 -0.29
C GLU A 41 6.74 -10.81 -0.40
N VAL A 42 5.74 -9.95 -0.16
CA VAL A 42 5.90 -8.49 -0.27
C VAL A 42 5.94 -7.78 1.09
N ARG A 43 5.50 -8.43 2.18
CA ARG A 43 5.59 -7.90 3.56
C ARG A 43 6.98 -7.34 3.91
N PRO A 44 8.12 -7.97 3.51
CA PRO A 44 9.44 -7.42 3.81
C PRO A 44 9.71 -6.03 3.21
N PHE A 45 9.12 -5.70 2.06
CA PHE A 45 9.27 -4.36 1.46
C PHE A 45 8.58 -3.29 2.32
N PHE A 46 7.37 -3.59 2.80
CA PHE A 46 6.63 -2.70 3.69
C PHE A 46 7.29 -2.55 5.06
N ALA A 47 7.81 -3.65 5.63
CA ALA A 47 8.50 -3.60 6.91
C ALA A 47 9.76 -2.70 6.85
N GLU A 48 10.53 -2.75 5.76
CA GLU A 48 11.69 -1.88 5.58
C GLU A 48 11.29 -0.42 5.33
N GLU A 49 10.24 -0.18 4.54
CA GLU A 49 9.67 1.15 4.30
C GLU A 49 9.24 1.80 5.62
N LEU A 50 8.47 1.10 6.46
CA LEU A 50 8.04 1.59 7.78
C LEU A 50 9.21 1.83 8.73
N ARG A 51 10.20 0.92 8.77
CA ARG A 51 11.40 1.08 9.59
C ARG A 51 12.19 2.34 9.20
N LEU A 52 12.22 2.69 7.92
CA LEU A 52 12.88 3.89 7.42
C LEU A 52 12.03 5.14 7.64
N LEU A 53 10.69 5.02 7.63
CA LEU A 53 9.78 6.11 7.91
C LEU A 53 9.98 6.67 9.33
N GLU A 54 10.27 5.81 10.31
CA GLU A 54 10.63 6.22 11.68
C GLU A 54 11.89 7.12 11.75
N ARG A 55 12.74 7.07 10.72
CA ARG A 55 14.01 7.80 10.64
C ARG A 55 14.06 8.74 9.42
N LEU A 56 12.89 9.18 8.95
CA LEU A 56 12.75 9.98 7.74
C LEU A 56 13.60 11.25 7.76
N ASP A 57 13.72 11.90 8.94
CA ASP A 57 14.54 13.10 9.13
C ASP A 57 16.06 12.86 8.94
N GLU A 58 16.51 11.60 9.02
CA GLU A 58 17.92 11.24 8.89
C GLU A 58 18.32 10.93 7.45
N ASP A 59 17.47 10.20 6.70
CA ASP A 59 17.72 9.82 5.30
C ASP A 59 16.42 9.62 4.52
N VAL A 60 15.84 10.74 4.06
CA VAL A 60 14.67 10.74 3.16
C VAL A 60 14.90 9.88 1.93
N GLY A 61 16.12 9.91 1.36
CA GLY A 61 16.42 9.17 0.14
C GLY A 61 16.41 7.65 0.33
N ALA A 62 16.78 7.16 1.52
CA ALA A 62 16.64 5.74 1.85
C ALA A 62 15.17 5.33 1.90
N TRP A 63 14.33 6.13 2.54
CA TRP A 63 12.89 5.89 2.58
C TRP A 63 12.25 5.93 1.19
N GLU A 64 12.59 6.92 0.35
CA GLU A 64 12.10 7.01 -1.04
C GLU A 64 12.45 5.75 -1.84
N ARG A 65 13.69 5.26 -1.74
CA ARG A 65 14.10 4.01 -2.42
C ARG A 65 13.35 2.77 -1.92
N ALA A 66 13.06 2.70 -0.63
CA ALA A 66 12.28 1.60 -0.07
C ALA A 66 10.83 1.65 -0.56
N HIS A 67 10.24 2.84 -0.58
CA HIS A 67 8.91 3.07 -1.15
C HIS A 67 8.87 2.73 -2.66
N ASP A 68 9.87 3.10 -3.44
CA ASP A 68 9.98 2.70 -4.86
C ASP A 68 10.02 1.18 -5.00
N GLY A 69 10.68 0.48 -4.07
CA GLY A 69 10.67 -0.99 -3.99
C GLY A 69 9.26 -1.56 -3.77
N VAL A 70 8.48 -0.96 -2.86
CA VAL A 70 7.05 -1.29 -2.68
C VAL A 70 6.28 -1.05 -3.97
N ALA A 71 6.38 0.15 -4.54
CA ALA A 71 5.65 0.54 -5.75
C ALA A 71 6.02 -0.29 -6.99
N ALA A 72 7.23 -0.87 -7.02
CA ALA A 72 7.66 -1.83 -8.05
C ALA A 72 7.08 -3.24 -7.83
N ALA A 73 6.91 -3.66 -6.57
CA ALA A 73 6.40 -4.99 -6.22
C ALA A 73 4.87 -5.10 -6.34
N VAL A 74 4.15 -4.02 -6.02
CA VAL A 74 2.67 -4.02 -5.93
C VAL A 74 1.99 -2.98 -6.82
N ALA A 75 0.75 -3.28 -7.18
CA ALA A 75 -0.21 -2.34 -7.77
C ALA A 75 -1.42 -2.21 -6.85
N LEU A 76 -2.01 -1.03 -6.81
CA LEU A 76 -3.23 -0.75 -6.08
C LEU A 76 -4.38 -0.57 -7.06
N ARG A 77 -5.50 -1.26 -6.83
CA ARG A 77 -6.71 -1.16 -7.65
C ARG A 77 -7.90 -0.68 -6.82
N SER A 78 -8.63 0.29 -7.37
CA SER A 78 -9.82 0.86 -6.75
C SER A 78 -11.02 -0.09 -6.83
N PRO A 79 -12.07 0.14 -6.02
CA PRO A 79 -13.31 -0.64 -6.09
C PRO A 79 -14.03 -0.56 -7.44
N ASP A 80 -13.72 0.44 -8.25
CA ASP A 80 -14.25 0.64 -9.60
C ASP A 80 -13.38 -0.05 -10.69
N ASP A 81 -12.52 -0.99 -10.28
CA ASP A 81 -11.61 -1.74 -11.15
C ASP A 81 -10.54 -0.89 -11.88
N VAL A 82 -10.26 0.31 -11.35
CA VAL A 82 -9.25 1.22 -11.91
C VAL A 82 -7.91 1.05 -11.17
N ASP A 83 -6.85 0.78 -11.91
CA ASP A 83 -5.49 0.74 -11.35
C ASP A 83 -5.00 2.17 -11.03
N VAL A 84 -4.48 2.36 -9.82
CA VAL A 84 -3.96 3.64 -9.36
C VAL A 84 -2.48 3.75 -9.77
N PRO A 85 -2.11 4.72 -10.62
CA PRO A 85 -0.78 4.78 -11.21
C PRO A 85 0.30 5.24 -10.23
N GLU A 86 -0.01 6.19 -9.36
CA GLU A 86 0.91 6.77 -8.39
C GLU A 86 0.23 6.85 -7.02
N PHE A 87 0.76 6.11 -6.06
CA PHE A 87 0.23 6.02 -4.71
C PHE A 87 1.37 5.93 -3.70
N LEU A 88 1.06 6.33 -2.46
CA LEU A 88 1.83 6.03 -1.27
C LEU A 88 0.99 5.13 -0.40
N ILE A 89 1.51 3.94 -0.08
CA ILE A 89 0.82 2.94 0.74
C ILE A 89 1.77 2.38 1.78
N HIS A 90 1.22 2.17 2.97
CA HIS A 90 1.87 1.54 4.10
C HIS A 90 1.04 0.34 4.54
N LEU A 91 1.72 -0.66 5.09
CA LEU A 91 1.10 -1.88 5.61
C LEU A 91 1.83 -2.30 6.88
N ASP A 92 1.11 -2.33 7.99
CA ASP A 92 1.59 -2.82 9.28
C ASP A 92 0.62 -3.88 9.81
N GLY A 93 1.08 -5.12 9.97
CA GLY A 93 0.23 -6.23 10.40
C GLY A 93 -0.98 -6.46 9.49
N ASP A 94 -2.18 -6.18 10.03
CA ASP A 94 -3.48 -6.24 9.35
C ASP A 94 -4.09 -4.86 9.10
N GLU A 95 -3.29 -3.80 9.20
CA GLU A 95 -3.69 -2.42 8.91
C GLU A 95 -2.95 -1.91 7.66
N ALA A 96 -3.66 -1.11 6.86
CA ALA A 96 -3.07 -0.41 5.74
C ALA A 96 -3.63 1.01 5.65
N TRP A 97 -2.77 1.94 5.23
CA TRP A 97 -3.19 3.30 4.91
C TRP A 97 -2.49 3.79 3.66
N TRP A 98 -3.22 4.50 2.82
CA TRP A 98 -2.69 4.99 1.55
C TRP A 98 -3.32 6.29 1.10
N ARG A 99 -2.62 6.95 0.18
CA ARG A 99 -3.08 8.13 -0.56
C ARG A 99 -2.58 8.06 -2.00
N TRP A 100 -3.18 8.80 -2.90
CA TRP A 100 -2.75 8.90 -4.30
C TRP A 100 -2.89 10.31 -4.84
N SER A 101 -2.20 10.60 -5.95
CA SER A 101 -2.34 11.87 -6.66
C SER A 101 -3.73 11.94 -7.30
N GLY A 102 -4.56 12.86 -6.80
CA GLY A 102 -5.99 12.97 -7.14
C GLY A 102 -6.90 13.06 -5.91
N GLY A 103 -6.42 12.60 -4.75
CA GLY A 103 -7.17 12.59 -3.48
C GLY A 103 -8.28 11.54 -3.44
N PRO A 104 -8.74 11.15 -2.24
CA PRO A 104 -9.97 10.35 -2.06
C PRO A 104 -11.25 11.10 -2.42
#